data_AF-A0A7Y3DN99-F1
#
_entry.id   AF-A0A7Y3DN99-F1
#
_cell.length_a   1.000
_cell.length_b   1.000
_cell.length_c   1.000
_cell.angle_alpha   90.00
_cell.angle_beta   90.00
_cell.angle_gamma   90.00
#
_symmetry.space_group_name_H-M   'P 1'
#
loop_
_entity.id
_entity.type
_entity.pdbx_description
1 polymer ?
#
loop_
_entity_poly.entity_id
_entity_poly.type
_entity_poly.pdbx_seq_one_letter_code
_entity_poly.pdbx_strand_id
1 'polypeptide(L)'
;MIKGYATVDATTDNASRYAPVSYTALGRTGLKVSQAGFGGYRISNEVHRHEKALRAAICSGINLIDTSANYADGGSETLVGQVLENLTNSGEVQRQQVIVVSKVGYLQGKNFALSQERKSTGRPFQELVEYGQGLEHCIHPDFIEDQLTRSLNRLKLKTLDGYLLHNPEYYLGWATKSGLSLESARSEYYRRIRAAFEYLEKEIAKGRIRFYGISSNTFPSAAEDQEFTCLETVWEIAEAISADHHFGLVQMPFNLLEPGAALEANQPGGNSALAFAADKNLGVLINRPLNGFAAGRLLRLADLPQTEGRNTSEVIEKIRRLQKSETRLWRMILPLLEIPHGLKDRIKQQNEIGDNLKHYWKNFGSYENFRQSQKGMFWPRVQGVLDFLAPHGKANEDLAQWLTDHPICLQEALDAVGSIYAEEATRILNRIGYAVNDADPEWQKQGTLSQKAIRALRSTTGVSVVLVGMRRGAYVTDVLSELKRPLEQKDRQSSWARLSQGIKELFSSLR
;
A
#
# COMPACT_ATOMS: atom_id res chain seq x y z
N MET A 1 1.63 -26.55 -8.56
CA MET A 1 1.59 -25.92 -7.22
C MET A 1 2.86 -26.29 -6.45
N ILE A 2 3.56 -25.29 -5.96
CA ILE A 2 4.76 -25.35 -5.12
C ILE A 2 4.39 -25.95 -3.77
N LYS A 3 5.13 -26.98 -3.34
CA LYS A 3 4.96 -27.65 -2.05
C LYS A 3 5.85 -27.01 -0.98
N GLY A 4 5.48 -27.17 0.29
CA GLY A 4 6.24 -26.67 1.44
C GLY A 4 5.84 -25.27 1.89
N TYR A 5 6.49 -24.83 2.95
CA TYR A 5 6.29 -23.57 3.67
C TYR A 5 7.63 -23.14 4.30
N ALA A 6 7.74 -21.90 4.75
CA ALA A 6 8.94 -21.36 5.38
C ALA A 6 9.31 -22.16 6.64
N THR A 7 10.60 -22.45 6.83
CA THR A 7 11.09 -23.18 8.01
C THR A 7 12.15 -22.36 8.75
N VAL A 8 12.28 -22.57 10.06
CA VAL A 8 13.28 -21.88 10.89
C VAL A 8 14.70 -22.08 10.33
N ASP A 9 15.07 -23.31 9.99
CA ASP A 9 16.41 -23.63 9.46
C ASP A 9 16.67 -22.91 8.14
N ALA A 10 15.84 -23.13 7.12
CA ALA A 10 16.03 -22.52 5.81
C ALA A 10 15.97 -20.98 5.83
N THR A 11 15.14 -20.37 6.69
CA THR A 11 15.11 -18.91 6.83
C THR A 11 16.35 -18.37 7.56
N THR A 12 16.89 -19.12 8.53
CA THR A 12 18.15 -18.81 9.22
C THR A 12 19.34 -18.93 8.29
N ASP A 13 19.42 -20.00 7.50
CA ASP A 13 20.43 -20.20 6.46
C ASP A 13 20.38 -19.09 5.41
N ASN A 14 19.17 -18.68 5.02
CA ASN A 14 18.97 -17.56 4.11
C ASN A 14 19.51 -16.25 4.70
N ALA A 15 19.27 -15.99 5.99
CA ALA A 15 19.81 -14.82 6.67
C ALA A 15 21.34 -14.81 6.67
N SER A 16 21.97 -15.96 6.95
CA SER A 16 23.43 -16.13 6.90
C SER A 16 24.00 -15.92 5.50
N ARG A 17 23.33 -16.47 4.46
CA ARG A 17 23.73 -16.35 3.05
C ARG A 17 23.76 -14.89 2.57
N TYR A 18 22.82 -14.07 3.05
CA TYR A 18 22.65 -12.69 2.57
C TYR A 18 23.21 -11.63 3.52
N ALA A 19 24.08 -12.01 4.47
CA ALA A 19 24.84 -11.04 5.26
C ALA A 19 25.55 -10.01 4.33
N PRO A 20 25.53 -8.70 4.65
CA PRO A 20 25.09 -8.08 5.90
C PRO A 20 23.64 -7.56 5.90
N VAL A 21 22.74 -8.07 5.05
CA VAL A 21 21.30 -7.72 5.15
C VAL A 21 20.81 -8.08 6.55
N SER A 22 20.10 -7.16 7.21
CA SER A 22 19.67 -7.36 8.60
C SER A 22 18.37 -8.16 8.68
N TYR A 23 18.36 -9.15 9.59
CA TYR A 23 17.23 -10.01 9.86
C TYR A 23 16.90 -10.05 11.35
N THR A 24 15.64 -10.28 11.68
CA THR A 24 15.15 -10.49 13.05
C THR A 24 14.25 -11.73 13.12
N ALA A 25 13.82 -12.13 14.32
CA ALA A 25 12.80 -13.15 14.47
C ALA A 25 11.42 -12.56 14.12
N LEU A 26 10.57 -13.32 13.44
CA LEU A 26 9.18 -12.96 13.17
C LEU A 26 8.30 -13.37 14.36
N GLY A 27 8.51 -12.72 15.51
CA GLY A 27 7.83 -13.02 16.77
C GLY A 27 7.86 -14.50 17.15
N ARG A 28 6.73 -15.02 17.63
CA ARG A 28 6.52 -16.40 18.11
C ARG A 28 6.52 -17.45 17.01
N THR A 29 6.60 -17.04 15.73
CA THR A 29 6.74 -18.00 14.63
C THR A 29 8.11 -18.67 14.60
N GLY A 30 9.12 -18.05 15.22
CA GLY A 30 10.52 -18.49 15.19
C GLY A 30 11.23 -18.32 13.84
N LEU A 31 10.51 -17.93 12.78
CA LEU A 31 11.09 -17.73 11.45
C LEU A 31 12.04 -16.53 11.45
N LYS A 32 13.15 -16.63 10.71
CA LYS A 32 14.08 -15.52 10.53
C LYS A 32 13.65 -14.68 9.32
N VAL A 33 13.45 -13.38 9.51
CA VAL A 33 12.88 -12.50 8.49
C VAL A 33 13.73 -11.26 8.25
N SER A 34 13.86 -10.84 6.98
CA SER A 34 14.50 -9.59 6.62
C SER A 34 13.71 -8.42 7.23
N GLN A 35 14.39 -7.47 7.86
CA GLN A 35 13.72 -6.37 8.58
C GLN A 35 12.97 -5.38 7.65
N ALA A 36 13.03 -5.57 6.33
CA ALA A 36 12.03 -5.06 5.40
C ALA A 36 11.48 -6.21 4.52
N GLY A 37 10.22 -6.08 4.14
CA GLY A 37 9.49 -7.05 3.31
C GLY A 37 8.94 -6.40 2.04
N PHE A 38 8.65 -7.22 1.03
CA PHE A 38 8.07 -6.77 -0.22
C PHE A 38 6.55 -6.62 -0.07
N GLY A 39 6.07 -5.37 -0.08
CA GLY A 39 4.64 -5.07 -0.08
C GLY A 39 4.04 -5.13 -1.49
N GLY A 40 3.08 -6.03 -1.70
CA GLY A 40 2.42 -6.27 -2.99
C GLY A 40 1.31 -5.28 -3.34
N TYR A 41 1.04 -4.28 -2.51
CA TYR A 41 0.05 -3.25 -2.85
C TYR A 41 0.47 -2.48 -4.11
N ARG A 42 -0.40 -2.47 -5.13
CA ARG A 42 -0.20 -1.86 -6.46
C ARG A 42 0.88 -2.53 -7.34
N ILE A 43 1.14 -3.83 -7.15
CA ILE A 43 1.79 -4.66 -8.17
C ILE A 43 0.75 -5.47 -8.95
N SER A 44 1.13 -5.93 -10.14
CA SER A 44 0.30 -6.75 -11.04
C SER A 44 1.22 -7.53 -11.96
N ASN A 45 0.82 -8.75 -12.33
CA ASN A 45 1.47 -9.62 -13.30
C ASN A 45 1.49 -9.04 -14.73
N GLU A 46 0.70 -8.01 -14.99
CA GLU A 46 0.65 -7.33 -16.29
C GLU A 46 1.81 -6.34 -16.50
N VAL A 47 2.57 -6.05 -15.44
CA VAL A 47 3.64 -5.04 -15.50
C VAL A 47 4.99 -5.69 -15.26
N HIS A 48 5.73 -5.93 -16.35
CA HIS A 48 7.03 -6.63 -16.31
C HIS A 48 8.07 -6.01 -15.36
N ARG A 49 8.03 -4.68 -15.13
CA ARG A 49 8.93 -4.05 -14.15
C ARG A 49 8.65 -4.48 -12.70
N HIS A 50 7.41 -4.86 -12.37
CA HIS A 50 7.04 -5.34 -11.04
C HIS A 50 7.62 -6.74 -10.81
N GLU A 51 7.54 -7.62 -11.81
CA GLU A 51 8.18 -8.94 -11.82
C GLU A 51 9.69 -8.84 -11.58
N LYS A 52 10.38 -8.01 -12.39
CA LYS A 52 11.82 -7.78 -12.24
C LYS A 52 12.19 -7.29 -10.84
N ALA A 53 11.39 -6.40 -10.26
CA ALA A 53 11.66 -5.86 -8.92
C ALA A 53 11.41 -6.91 -7.82
N LEU A 54 10.34 -7.70 -7.91
CA LEU A 54 10.08 -8.78 -6.96
C LEU A 54 11.17 -9.84 -7.01
N ARG A 55 11.57 -10.28 -8.22
CA ARG A 55 12.69 -11.21 -8.41
C ARG A 55 13.97 -10.67 -7.81
N ALA A 56 14.31 -9.41 -8.10
CA ALA A 56 15.52 -8.77 -7.56
C ALA A 56 15.50 -8.70 -6.02
N ALA A 57 14.35 -8.41 -5.42
CA ALA A 57 14.21 -8.37 -3.96
C ALA A 57 14.49 -9.74 -3.32
N ILE A 58 13.83 -10.78 -3.82
CA ILE A 58 14.00 -12.16 -3.30
C ILE A 58 15.44 -12.64 -3.48
N CYS A 59 15.98 -12.51 -4.69
CA CYS A 59 17.35 -12.94 -5.00
C CYS A 59 18.45 -12.14 -4.26
N SER A 60 18.08 -11.04 -3.61
CA SER A 60 19.00 -10.19 -2.84
C SER A 60 18.78 -10.25 -1.32
N GLY A 61 17.98 -11.21 -0.84
CA GLY A 61 17.80 -11.46 0.60
C GLY A 61 16.55 -10.84 1.22
N ILE A 62 15.61 -10.28 0.46
CA ILE A 62 14.29 -9.97 1.03
C ILE A 62 13.47 -11.27 1.04
N ASN A 63 13.08 -11.74 2.21
CA ASN A 63 12.42 -13.05 2.32
C ASN A 63 10.99 -13.02 2.82
N LEU A 64 10.39 -11.85 3.11
CA LEU A 64 8.94 -11.73 3.34
C LEU A 64 8.24 -11.03 2.18
N ILE A 65 7.16 -11.63 1.70
CA ILE A 65 6.27 -11.09 0.67
C ILE A 65 4.87 -10.97 1.27
N ASP A 66 4.36 -9.74 1.31
CA ASP A 66 3.00 -9.42 1.76
C ASP A 66 2.12 -9.13 0.55
N THR A 67 0.99 -9.82 0.41
CA THR A 67 0.02 -9.62 -0.68
C THR A 67 -1.42 -9.72 -0.14
N SER A 68 -2.42 -9.65 -1.00
CA SER A 68 -3.84 -9.86 -0.65
C SER A 68 -4.67 -10.17 -1.90
N ALA A 69 -5.80 -10.87 -1.71
CA ALA A 69 -6.72 -11.22 -2.77
C ALA A 69 -7.28 -10.02 -3.56
N ASN A 70 -7.48 -8.86 -2.91
CA ASN A 70 -8.00 -7.66 -3.58
C ASN A 70 -6.94 -6.81 -4.29
N TYR A 71 -5.65 -7.09 -4.08
CA TYR A 71 -4.58 -6.29 -4.69
C TYR A 71 -4.50 -6.53 -6.19
N ALA A 72 -4.84 -5.49 -6.97
CA ALA A 72 -4.99 -5.55 -8.42
C ALA A 72 -5.90 -6.70 -8.87
N ASP A 73 -7.02 -6.91 -8.16
CA ASP A 73 -8.01 -7.95 -8.48
C ASP A 73 -7.39 -9.37 -8.58
N GLY A 74 -6.48 -9.66 -7.65
CA GLY A 74 -5.72 -10.92 -7.58
C GLY A 74 -4.41 -10.91 -8.38
N GLY A 75 -4.15 -9.89 -9.20
CA GLY A 75 -2.94 -9.79 -10.02
C GLY A 75 -1.64 -9.75 -9.21
N SER A 76 -1.67 -9.24 -7.97
CA SER A 76 -0.51 -9.29 -7.06
C SER A 76 -0.18 -10.72 -6.65
N GLU A 77 -1.17 -11.52 -6.25
CA GLU A 77 -0.97 -12.93 -5.90
C GLU A 77 -0.51 -13.76 -7.09
N THR A 78 -1.09 -13.52 -8.28
CA THR A 78 -0.66 -14.18 -9.51
C THR A 78 0.80 -13.87 -9.84
N LEU A 79 1.23 -12.60 -9.71
CA LEU A 79 2.62 -12.22 -9.94
C LEU A 79 3.56 -12.91 -8.95
N VAL A 80 3.23 -12.90 -7.66
CA VAL A 80 4.03 -13.57 -6.63
C VAL A 80 4.16 -15.06 -6.92
N GLY A 81 3.05 -15.73 -7.28
CA GLY A 81 3.06 -17.14 -7.62
C GLY A 81 3.91 -17.47 -8.86
N GLN A 82 3.86 -16.63 -9.90
CA GLN A 82 4.70 -16.77 -11.09
C GLN A 82 6.19 -16.62 -10.78
N VAL A 83 6.56 -15.57 -10.03
CA VAL A 83 7.98 -15.32 -9.67
C VAL A 83 8.52 -16.42 -8.78
N LEU A 84 7.76 -16.87 -7.77
CA LEU A 84 8.18 -17.97 -6.90
C LEU A 84 8.30 -19.28 -7.67
N GLU A 85 7.34 -19.62 -8.53
CA GLU A 85 7.42 -20.85 -9.34
C GLU A 85 8.67 -20.84 -10.21
N ASN A 86 8.95 -19.73 -10.90
CA ASN A 86 10.14 -19.59 -11.73
C ASN A 86 11.44 -19.74 -10.91
N LEU A 87 11.55 -19.08 -9.76
CA LEU A 87 12.73 -19.12 -8.90
C LEU A 87 12.95 -20.49 -8.23
N THR A 88 11.86 -21.20 -7.89
CA THR A 88 11.95 -22.55 -7.35
C THR A 88 12.30 -23.58 -8.41
N ASN A 89 11.75 -23.46 -9.62
CA ASN A 89 12.07 -24.34 -10.74
C ASN A 89 13.51 -24.16 -11.24
N SER A 90 14.06 -22.94 -11.18
CA SER A 90 15.46 -22.68 -11.53
C SER A 90 16.44 -23.07 -10.43
N GLY A 91 15.97 -23.41 -9.23
CA GLY A 91 16.82 -23.72 -8.08
C GLY A 91 17.51 -22.50 -7.44
N GLU A 92 17.16 -21.28 -7.87
CA GLU A 92 17.73 -20.05 -7.31
C GLU A 92 17.28 -19.81 -5.86
N VAL A 93 16.06 -20.24 -5.54
CA VAL A 93 15.40 -20.07 -4.23
C VAL A 93 14.63 -21.33 -3.87
N GLN A 94 14.68 -21.73 -2.61
CA GLN A 94 13.82 -22.79 -2.07
C GLN A 94 12.57 -22.19 -1.44
N ARG A 95 11.41 -22.86 -1.57
CA ARG A 95 10.13 -22.38 -0.97
C ARG A 95 10.26 -22.14 0.54
N GLN A 96 11.05 -22.94 1.22
CA GLN A 96 11.31 -22.91 2.66
C GLN A 96 12.07 -21.65 3.12
N GLN A 97 12.70 -20.91 2.20
CA GLN A 97 13.45 -19.69 2.49
C GLN A 97 12.57 -18.44 2.50
N VAL A 98 11.40 -18.48 1.86
CA VAL A 98 10.53 -17.31 1.64
C VAL A 98 9.26 -17.42 2.46
N ILE A 99 8.87 -16.34 3.11
CA ILE A 99 7.66 -16.18 3.92
C ILE A 99 6.63 -15.44 3.07
N VAL A 100 5.47 -16.05 2.83
CA VAL A 100 4.38 -15.47 2.04
C VAL A 100 3.16 -15.26 2.93
N VAL A 101 2.73 -14.01 3.02
CA VAL A 101 1.55 -13.58 3.77
C VAL A 101 0.49 -13.08 2.79
N SER A 102 -0.73 -13.62 2.87
CA SER A 102 -1.89 -13.07 2.16
C SER A 102 -3.01 -12.68 3.14
N LYS A 103 -4.08 -12.07 2.64
CA LYS A 103 -5.17 -11.54 3.46
C LYS A 103 -6.54 -11.69 2.80
N VAL A 104 -7.57 -11.72 3.63
CA VAL A 104 -8.99 -11.85 3.25
C VAL A 104 -9.85 -10.80 3.95
N GLY A 105 -10.87 -10.29 3.26
CA GLY A 105 -11.81 -9.34 3.85
C GLY A 105 -12.59 -8.58 2.78
N TYR A 106 -11.87 -8.07 1.78
CA TYR A 106 -12.44 -7.20 0.76
C TYR A 106 -13.13 -7.96 -0.39
N LEU A 107 -14.33 -7.49 -0.75
CA LEU A 107 -15.01 -7.83 -1.99
C LEU A 107 -15.08 -6.58 -2.88
N GLN A 108 -14.18 -6.55 -3.86
CA GLN A 108 -14.07 -5.54 -4.91
C GLN A 108 -13.80 -6.27 -6.23
N GLY A 109 -13.97 -5.59 -7.37
CA GLY A 109 -13.67 -6.19 -8.68
C GLY A 109 -14.40 -7.52 -8.90
N LYS A 110 -13.67 -8.59 -9.24
CA LYS A 110 -14.24 -9.93 -9.44
C LYS A 110 -14.90 -10.51 -8.20
N ASN A 111 -14.38 -10.23 -7.00
CA ASN A 111 -15.02 -10.70 -5.77
C ASN A 111 -16.35 -9.99 -5.52
N PHE A 112 -16.47 -8.71 -5.87
CA PHE A 112 -17.75 -8.01 -5.83
C PHE A 112 -18.73 -8.58 -6.85
N ALA A 113 -18.28 -8.83 -8.09
CA ALA A 113 -19.11 -9.48 -9.11
C ALA A 113 -19.63 -10.86 -8.67
N LEU A 114 -18.76 -11.68 -8.06
CA LEU A 114 -19.13 -12.96 -7.46
C LEU A 114 -20.17 -12.80 -6.33
N SER A 115 -19.99 -11.80 -5.46
CA SER A 115 -20.98 -11.49 -4.42
C SER A 115 -22.36 -11.17 -5.01
N GLN A 116 -22.40 -10.36 -6.07
CA GLN A 116 -23.67 -10.02 -6.75
C GLN A 116 -24.32 -11.22 -7.42
N GLU A 117 -23.55 -12.10 -8.06
CA GLU A 117 -24.05 -13.37 -8.61
C GLU A 117 -24.61 -14.29 -7.52
N ARG A 118 -23.93 -14.38 -6.38
CA ARG A 118 -24.39 -15.17 -5.24
C ARG A 118 -25.67 -14.60 -4.63
N LYS A 119 -25.81 -13.28 -4.58
CA LYS A 119 -27.05 -12.60 -4.15
C LYS A 119 -28.20 -12.90 -5.10
N SER A 120 -27.98 -12.78 -6.42
CA SER A 120 -29.03 -13.03 -7.42
C SER A 120 -29.51 -14.48 -7.47
N THR A 121 -28.64 -15.42 -7.08
CA THR A 121 -28.96 -16.86 -6.96
C THR A 121 -29.46 -17.27 -5.58
N GLY A 122 -29.72 -16.32 -4.68
CA GLY A 122 -30.28 -16.57 -3.34
C GLY A 122 -29.31 -17.23 -2.36
N ARG A 123 -27.99 -17.14 -2.60
CA ARG A 123 -26.93 -17.75 -1.78
C ARG A 123 -25.83 -16.74 -1.39
N PRO A 124 -26.19 -15.57 -0.81
CA PRO A 124 -25.21 -14.56 -0.44
C PRO A 124 -24.18 -15.12 0.55
N PHE A 125 -23.00 -14.50 0.61
CA PHE A 125 -22.10 -14.75 1.73
C PHE A 125 -22.75 -14.27 3.02
N GLN A 126 -22.66 -15.09 4.06
CA GLN A 126 -23.20 -14.75 5.38
C GLN A 126 -22.43 -13.59 6.00
N GLU A 127 -23.12 -12.78 6.82
CA GLU A 127 -22.55 -11.64 7.55
C GLU A 127 -21.73 -10.67 6.68
N LEU A 128 -22.13 -10.54 5.41
CA LEU A 128 -21.53 -9.61 4.47
C LEU A 128 -21.89 -8.16 4.88
N VAL A 129 -20.89 -7.28 4.81
CA VAL A 129 -21.01 -5.85 5.11
C VAL A 129 -20.96 -5.07 3.81
N GLU A 130 -22.04 -4.35 3.48
CA GLU A 130 -22.09 -3.44 2.34
C GLU A 130 -21.55 -2.07 2.76
N TYR A 131 -20.25 -1.86 2.62
CA TYR A 131 -19.58 -0.67 3.15
C TYR A 131 -19.73 0.57 2.25
N GLY A 132 -19.81 0.37 0.93
CA GLY A 132 -20.01 1.44 -0.05
C GLY A 132 -20.23 0.90 -1.47
N GLN A 133 -20.48 1.81 -2.42
CA GLN A 133 -20.72 1.42 -3.82
C GLN A 133 -19.51 0.65 -4.39
N GLY A 134 -19.74 -0.60 -4.80
CA GLY A 134 -18.68 -1.48 -5.34
C GLY A 134 -17.69 -2.01 -4.31
N LEU A 135 -17.98 -1.86 -3.01
CA LEU A 135 -17.10 -2.25 -1.91
C LEU A 135 -17.90 -2.91 -0.79
N GLU A 136 -17.71 -4.22 -0.65
CA GLU A 136 -18.25 -5.01 0.45
C GLU A 136 -17.11 -5.67 1.26
N HIS A 137 -17.43 -6.13 2.46
CA HIS A 137 -16.47 -6.76 3.38
C HIS A 137 -17.05 -8.00 4.04
N CYS A 138 -16.28 -9.08 4.16
CA CYS A 138 -16.70 -10.31 4.82
C CYS A 138 -15.50 -11.04 5.44
N ILE A 139 -15.67 -11.53 6.67
CA ILE A 139 -14.73 -12.43 7.36
C ILE A 139 -15.41 -13.71 7.84
N HIS A 140 -16.60 -14.02 7.31
CA HIS A 140 -17.32 -15.24 7.64
C HIS A 140 -16.54 -16.47 7.15
N PRO A 141 -16.52 -17.60 7.89
CA PRO A 141 -15.86 -18.85 7.51
C PRO A 141 -16.05 -19.27 6.04
N ASP A 142 -17.28 -19.23 5.53
CA ASP A 142 -17.60 -19.59 4.13
C ASP A 142 -16.84 -18.73 3.10
N PHE A 143 -16.64 -17.44 3.37
CA PHE A 143 -15.89 -16.55 2.50
C PHE A 143 -14.39 -16.75 2.66
N ILE A 144 -13.92 -16.99 3.89
CA ILE A 144 -12.52 -17.31 4.17
C ILE A 144 -12.10 -18.58 3.41
N GLU A 145 -12.93 -19.62 3.39
CA GLU A 145 -12.70 -20.84 2.62
C GLU A 145 -12.50 -20.55 1.13
N ASP A 146 -13.50 -19.92 0.50
CA ASP A 146 -13.50 -19.64 -0.94
C ASP A 146 -12.27 -18.82 -1.33
N GLN A 147 -11.97 -17.77 -0.56
CA GLN A 147 -10.84 -16.89 -0.85
C GLN A 147 -9.51 -17.54 -0.58
N LEU A 148 -9.35 -18.35 0.48
CA LEU A 148 -8.11 -19.08 0.72
C LEU A 148 -7.83 -20.07 -0.42
N THR A 149 -8.86 -20.77 -0.90
CA THR A 149 -8.74 -21.68 -2.05
C THR A 149 -8.27 -20.94 -3.30
N ARG A 150 -8.86 -19.79 -3.60
CA ARG A 150 -8.46 -18.96 -4.76
C ARG A 150 -7.08 -18.34 -4.60
N SER A 151 -6.72 -17.87 -3.41
CA SER A 151 -5.40 -17.30 -3.10
C SER A 151 -4.30 -18.34 -3.29
N LEU A 152 -4.47 -19.55 -2.76
CA LEU A 152 -3.51 -20.66 -2.95
C LEU A 152 -3.33 -21.00 -4.44
N ASN A 153 -4.42 -21.01 -5.21
CA ASN A 153 -4.36 -21.24 -6.66
C ASN A 153 -3.60 -20.13 -7.40
N ARG A 154 -3.89 -18.85 -7.14
CA ARG A 154 -3.20 -17.71 -7.77
C ARG A 154 -1.71 -17.67 -7.40
N LEU A 155 -1.40 -17.91 -6.13
CA LEU A 155 -0.02 -17.99 -5.62
C LEU A 155 0.69 -19.28 -6.04
N LYS A 156 -0.04 -20.25 -6.58
CA LYS A 156 0.44 -21.60 -6.90
C LYS A 156 1.05 -22.30 -5.69
N LEU A 157 0.60 -22.01 -4.48
CA LEU A 157 1.12 -22.60 -3.23
C LEU A 157 0.18 -23.66 -2.68
N LYS A 158 0.75 -24.68 -2.02
CA LYS A 158 -0.03 -25.60 -1.17
C LYS A 158 -0.31 -25.05 0.23
N THR A 159 0.60 -24.23 0.74
CA THR A 159 0.54 -23.67 2.09
C THR A 159 1.01 -22.21 2.10
N LEU A 160 0.23 -21.34 2.73
CA LEU A 160 0.59 -19.97 3.07
C LEU A 160 1.30 -19.93 4.43
N ASP A 161 2.30 -19.06 4.60
CA ASP A 161 2.99 -18.93 5.89
C ASP A 161 2.17 -18.08 6.86
N GLY A 162 1.47 -17.06 6.36
CA GLY A 162 0.54 -16.24 7.14
C GLY A 162 -0.74 -15.92 6.37
N TYR A 163 -1.87 -15.90 7.08
CA TYR A 163 -3.14 -15.44 6.51
C TYR A 163 -3.86 -14.46 7.45
N LEU A 164 -4.07 -13.23 7.00
CA LEU A 164 -4.60 -12.16 7.85
C LEU A 164 -6.06 -11.83 7.52
N LEU A 165 -6.88 -11.58 8.54
CA LEU A 165 -8.13 -10.84 8.35
C LEU A 165 -7.78 -9.39 8.00
N HIS A 166 -8.32 -8.89 6.90
CA HIS A 166 -7.96 -7.61 6.30
C HIS A 166 -9.00 -6.56 6.65
N ASN A 167 -8.61 -5.64 7.53
CA ASN A 167 -9.38 -4.52 8.06
C ASN A 167 -10.77 -4.93 8.55
N PRO A 168 -10.86 -5.87 9.51
CA PRO A 168 -12.16 -6.30 10.05
C PRO A 168 -12.98 -5.12 10.61
N GLU A 169 -12.33 -4.02 11.03
CA GLU A 169 -12.97 -2.79 11.50
C GLU A 169 -13.98 -2.15 10.53
N TYR A 170 -13.99 -2.55 9.25
CA TYR A 170 -15.02 -2.12 8.29
C TYR A 170 -16.44 -2.42 8.77
N TYR A 171 -16.61 -3.48 9.55
CA TYR A 171 -17.86 -3.77 10.23
C TYR A 171 -18.26 -2.69 11.23
N LEU A 172 -17.31 -2.23 12.07
CA LEU A 172 -17.56 -1.17 13.05
C LEU A 172 -17.95 0.13 12.34
N GLY A 173 -17.22 0.50 11.28
CA GLY A 173 -17.55 1.68 10.47
C GLY A 173 -18.93 1.60 9.81
N TRP A 174 -19.33 0.42 9.34
CA TRP A 174 -20.69 0.18 8.85
C TRP A 174 -21.74 0.23 9.96
N ALA A 175 -21.46 -0.37 11.12
CA ALA A 175 -22.38 -0.42 12.26
C ALA A 175 -22.68 0.98 12.79
N THR A 176 -21.65 1.83 12.89
CA THR A 176 -21.79 3.26 13.21
C THR A 176 -22.69 3.98 12.22
N LYS A 177 -22.46 3.81 10.91
CA LYS A 177 -23.29 4.43 9.86
C LYS A 177 -24.74 3.93 9.88
N SER A 178 -24.95 2.71 10.37
CA SER A 178 -26.26 2.06 10.48
C SER A 178 -26.98 2.36 11.80
N GLY A 179 -26.38 3.17 12.69
CA GLY A 179 -26.99 3.61 13.94
C GLY A 179 -27.00 2.57 15.06
N LEU A 180 -26.15 1.54 14.99
CA LEU A 180 -26.00 0.57 16.07
C LEU A 180 -25.29 1.22 17.27
N SER A 181 -25.62 0.78 18.49
CA SER A 181 -24.86 1.18 19.66
C SER A 181 -23.43 0.63 19.59
N LEU A 182 -22.46 1.38 20.12
CA LEU A 182 -21.05 0.98 20.11
C LEU A 182 -20.84 -0.34 20.86
N GLU A 183 -21.56 -0.55 21.97
CA GLU A 183 -21.50 -1.79 22.75
C GLU A 183 -21.94 -3.00 21.91
N SER A 184 -23.15 -2.95 21.31
CA SER A 184 -23.65 -4.05 20.49
C SER A 184 -22.78 -4.29 19.24
N ALA A 185 -22.28 -3.21 18.62
CA ALA A 185 -21.35 -3.31 17.51
C ALA A 185 -20.04 -3.99 17.92
N ARG A 186 -19.44 -3.61 19.06
CA ARG A 186 -18.20 -4.24 19.54
C ARG A 186 -18.42 -5.71 19.92
N SER A 187 -19.54 -6.04 20.57
CA SER A 187 -19.88 -7.44 20.89
C SER A 187 -19.97 -8.30 19.65
N GLU A 188 -20.68 -7.86 18.61
CA GLU A 188 -20.79 -8.64 17.36
C GLU A 188 -19.45 -8.66 16.60
N TYR A 189 -18.72 -7.55 16.58
CA TYR A 189 -17.39 -7.47 15.96
C TYR A 189 -16.44 -8.55 16.46
N TYR A 190 -16.32 -8.67 17.80
CA TYR A 190 -15.45 -9.67 18.41
C TYR A 190 -16.01 -11.10 18.30
N ARG A 191 -17.33 -11.28 18.26
CA ARG A 191 -17.95 -12.58 17.94
C ARG A 191 -17.58 -13.05 16.53
N ARG A 192 -17.60 -12.15 15.53
CA ARG A 192 -17.19 -12.44 14.14
C ARG A 192 -15.71 -12.81 14.05
N ILE A 193 -14.85 -12.10 14.79
CA ILE A 193 -13.41 -12.42 14.87
C ILE A 193 -13.20 -13.82 15.48
N ARG A 194 -13.89 -14.16 16.57
CA ARG A 194 -13.83 -15.49 17.18
C ARG A 194 -14.20 -16.59 16.17
N ALA A 195 -15.33 -16.44 15.47
CA ALA A 195 -15.78 -17.41 14.47
C ALA A 195 -14.76 -17.57 13.32
N ALA A 196 -14.14 -16.48 12.88
CA ALA A 196 -13.08 -16.51 11.89
C ALA A 196 -11.83 -17.24 12.40
N PHE A 197 -11.40 -16.98 13.64
CA PHE A 197 -10.23 -17.63 14.24
C PHE A 197 -10.44 -19.14 14.43
N GLU A 198 -11.60 -19.56 14.94
CA GLU A 198 -11.97 -20.98 15.05
C GLU A 198 -11.91 -21.70 13.70
N TYR A 199 -12.30 -21.00 12.62
CA TYR A 199 -12.18 -21.56 11.28
C TYR A 199 -10.73 -21.60 10.77
N LEU A 200 -9.95 -20.56 11.04
CA LEU A 200 -8.54 -20.50 10.65
C LEU A 200 -7.71 -21.59 11.35
N GLU A 201 -7.99 -21.93 12.61
CA GLU A 201 -7.37 -23.09 13.29
C GLU A 201 -7.66 -24.41 12.55
N LYS A 202 -8.86 -24.58 11.96
CA LYS A 202 -9.16 -25.75 11.12
C LYS A 202 -8.32 -25.75 9.83
N GLU A 203 -8.07 -24.60 9.23
CA GLU A 203 -7.21 -24.47 8.04
C GLU A 203 -5.73 -24.71 8.36
N ILE A 204 -5.28 -24.38 9.58
CA ILE A 204 -3.97 -24.78 10.12
C ILE A 204 -3.88 -26.30 10.21
N ALA A 205 -4.89 -26.96 10.81
CA ALA A 205 -4.92 -28.42 10.93
C ALA A 205 -4.94 -29.12 9.56
N LYS A 206 -5.56 -28.51 8.54
CA LYS A 206 -5.51 -28.97 7.14
C LYS A 206 -4.16 -28.68 6.44
N GLY A 207 -3.24 -27.97 7.10
CA GLY A 207 -1.93 -27.60 6.56
C GLY A 207 -1.97 -26.55 5.45
N ARG A 208 -3.08 -25.81 5.30
CA ARG A 208 -3.25 -24.80 4.24
C ARG A 208 -2.65 -23.45 4.60
N ILE A 209 -2.55 -23.16 5.89
CA ILE A 209 -1.87 -22.00 6.46
C ILE A 209 -0.95 -22.45 7.61
N ARG A 210 0.06 -21.66 7.99
CA ARG A 210 0.93 -21.93 9.15
C ARG A 210 0.66 -21.04 10.36
N PHE A 211 0.29 -19.78 10.10
CA PHE A 211 -0.11 -18.80 11.11
C PHE A 211 -1.27 -17.96 10.57
N TYR A 212 -2.02 -17.34 11.47
CA TYR A 212 -2.99 -16.31 11.11
C TYR A 212 -2.84 -15.05 11.96
N GLY A 213 -3.59 -14.03 11.57
CA GLY A 213 -3.46 -12.71 12.16
C GLY A 213 -4.52 -11.72 11.72
N ILE A 214 -4.32 -10.47 12.10
CA ILE A 214 -5.17 -9.34 11.66
C ILE A 214 -4.28 -8.24 11.09
N SER A 215 -4.69 -7.70 9.95
CA SER A 215 -4.22 -6.43 9.42
C SER A 215 -5.29 -5.40 9.74
N SER A 216 -5.02 -4.46 10.65
CA SER A 216 -5.97 -3.40 11.01
C SER A 216 -5.31 -2.04 10.93
N ASN A 217 -6.00 -1.10 10.30
CA ASN A 217 -5.58 0.29 10.26
C ASN A 217 -5.84 1.01 11.59
N THR A 218 -6.67 0.44 12.46
CA THR A 218 -7.11 1.07 13.71
C THR A 218 -6.45 0.47 14.95
N PHE A 219 -5.54 -0.50 14.82
CA PHE A 219 -4.66 -0.89 15.94
C PHE A 219 -3.95 0.31 16.60
N PRO A 220 -3.49 1.33 15.85
CA PRO A 220 -2.87 2.53 16.42
C PRO A 220 -3.85 3.64 16.85
N SER A 221 -5.17 3.46 16.66
CA SER A 221 -6.17 4.50 17.00
C SER A 221 -6.39 4.58 18.51
N ALA A 222 -6.92 5.72 18.99
CA ALA A 222 -7.35 5.88 20.38
C ALA A 222 -8.42 4.86 20.76
N ALA A 223 -8.49 4.46 22.05
CA ALA A 223 -9.43 3.45 22.54
C ALA A 223 -10.91 3.85 22.39
N GLU A 224 -11.18 5.17 22.33
CA GLU A 224 -12.49 5.78 22.13
C GLU A 224 -12.93 5.82 20.67
N ASP A 225 -12.01 5.54 19.72
CA ASP A 225 -12.36 5.46 18.31
C ASP A 225 -13.42 4.37 18.08
N GLN A 226 -14.47 4.73 17.35
CA GLN A 226 -15.60 3.84 17.09
C GLN A 226 -15.21 2.65 16.22
N GLU A 227 -14.15 2.79 15.41
CA GLU A 227 -13.58 1.73 14.58
C GLU A 227 -12.36 1.05 15.23
N PHE A 228 -12.06 1.35 16.51
CA PHE A 228 -10.90 0.80 17.22
C PHE A 228 -10.93 -0.74 17.29
N THR A 229 -9.82 -1.36 16.87
CA THR A 229 -9.58 -2.79 17.11
C THR A 229 -8.61 -2.94 18.26
N CYS A 230 -9.10 -3.30 19.45
CA CYS A 230 -8.26 -3.64 20.60
C CYS A 230 -7.48 -4.94 20.35
N LEU A 231 -6.15 -4.87 20.37
CA LEU A 231 -5.28 -6.03 20.12
C LEU A 231 -5.27 -6.99 21.32
N GLU A 232 -5.38 -6.46 22.54
CA GLU A 232 -5.47 -7.27 23.76
C GLU A 232 -6.71 -8.17 23.74
N THR A 233 -7.89 -7.62 23.44
CA THR A 233 -9.11 -8.41 23.28
C THR A 233 -9.01 -9.45 22.15
N VAL A 234 -8.36 -9.10 21.03
CA VAL A 234 -8.11 -10.06 19.94
C VAL A 234 -7.24 -11.23 20.40
N TRP A 235 -6.20 -10.94 21.19
CA TRP A 235 -5.32 -11.96 21.76
C TRP A 235 -6.07 -12.86 22.74
N GLU A 236 -6.87 -12.30 23.64
CA GLU A 236 -7.70 -13.06 24.58
C GLU A 236 -8.69 -13.99 23.87
N ILE A 237 -9.26 -13.57 22.74
CA ILE A 237 -10.11 -14.43 21.90
C ILE A 237 -9.33 -15.65 21.41
N ALA A 238 -8.09 -15.46 20.94
CA ALA A 238 -7.26 -16.56 20.47
C ALA A 238 -6.86 -17.52 21.60
N GLU A 239 -6.46 -17.00 22.77
CA GLU A 239 -6.16 -17.82 23.96
C GLU A 239 -7.38 -18.61 24.43
N ALA A 240 -8.57 -18.02 24.37
CA ALA A 240 -9.82 -18.69 24.74
C ALA A 240 -10.22 -19.81 23.76
N ILE A 241 -9.74 -19.78 22.52
CA ILE A 241 -9.99 -20.86 21.53
C ILE A 241 -9.05 -22.04 21.78
N SER A 242 -7.76 -21.78 22.03
CA SER A 242 -6.75 -22.81 22.32
C SER A 242 -5.55 -22.19 23.02
N ALA A 243 -4.97 -22.90 24.00
CA ALA A 243 -3.70 -22.49 24.60
C ALA A 243 -2.51 -22.56 23.61
N ASP A 244 -2.62 -23.39 22.58
CA ASP A 244 -1.64 -23.54 21.49
C ASP A 244 -2.18 -22.95 20.18
N HIS A 245 -2.87 -21.81 20.28
CA HIS A 245 -3.41 -21.10 19.11
C HIS A 245 -2.31 -20.58 18.18
N HIS A 246 -2.63 -20.43 16.90
CA HIS A 246 -1.69 -20.01 15.84
C HIS A 246 -1.84 -18.53 15.43
N PHE A 247 -2.54 -17.73 16.23
CA PHE A 247 -2.52 -16.27 16.11
C PHE A 247 -1.11 -15.76 16.43
N GLY A 248 -0.42 -15.23 15.41
CA GLY A 248 0.99 -14.88 15.54
C GLY A 248 1.43 -13.66 14.77
N LEU A 249 0.56 -13.08 13.93
CA LEU A 249 0.92 -11.96 13.05
C LEU A 249 -0.06 -10.80 13.20
N VAL A 250 0.47 -9.58 13.27
CA VAL A 250 -0.32 -8.36 13.20
C VAL A 250 0.26 -7.41 12.17
N GLN A 251 -0.60 -6.70 11.45
CA GLN A 251 -0.20 -5.67 10.51
C GLN A 251 -0.90 -4.35 10.84
N MET A 252 -0.12 -3.27 10.97
CA MET A 252 -0.61 -1.96 11.38
C MET A 252 0.18 -0.80 10.78
N PRO A 253 -0.46 0.35 10.54
CA PRO A 253 0.23 1.51 10.00
C PRO A 253 1.16 2.12 11.05
N PHE A 254 2.39 2.42 10.65
CA PHE A 254 3.35 3.14 11.48
C PHE A 254 4.36 3.83 10.57
N ASN A 255 4.54 5.14 10.73
CA ASN A 255 5.50 5.93 9.95
C ASN A 255 5.89 7.22 10.69
N LEU A 256 6.75 8.03 10.08
CA LEU A 256 7.28 9.28 10.65
C LEU A 256 6.21 10.33 11.02
N LEU A 257 4.99 10.22 10.47
CA LEU A 257 3.89 11.16 10.67
C LEU A 257 2.79 10.59 11.57
N GLU A 258 2.60 9.27 11.55
CA GLU A 258 1.56 8.56 12.31
C GLU A 258 2.23 7.60 13.32
N PRO A 259 2.72 8.09 14.47
CA PRO A 259 3.46 7.29 15.45
C PRO A 259 2.60 6.52 16.45
N GLY A 260 1.27 6.47 16.25
CA GLY A 260 0.31 5.91 17.20
C GLY A 260 0.62 4.48 17.63
N ALA A 261 1.20 3.66 16.74
CA ALA A 261 1.53 2.28 17.07
C ALA A 261 2.48 2.17 18.27
N ALA A 262 3.40 3.13 18.41
CA ALA A 262 4.35 3.20 19.52
C ALA A 262 3.90 4.11 20.67
N LEU A 263 3.19 5.20 20.38
CA LEU A 263 2.90 6.26 21.36
C LEU A 263 1.49 6.24 21.94
N GLU A 264 0.51 5.66 21.25
CA GLU A 264 -0.88 5.66 21.69
C GLU A 264 -1.10 4.53 22.70
N ALA A 265 -1.32 4.88 23.96
CA ALA A 265 -1.62 3.93 25.03
C ALA A 265 -3.11 3.54 24.98
N ASN A 266 -3.45 2.63 24.07
CA ASN A 266 -4.83 2.27 23.73
C ASN A 266 -5.25 0.86 24.14
N GLN A 267 -4.34 0.05 24.69
CA GLN A 267 -4.72 -1.26 25.24
C GLN A 267 -5.21 -1.11 26.70
N PRO A 268 -6.13 -1.96 27.17
CA PRO A 268 -6.61 -1.97 28.55
C PRO A 268 -5.51 -1.91 29.62
N GLY A 269 -4.38 -2.59 29.39
CA GLY A 269 -3.21 -2.55 30.27
C GLY A 269 -2.37 -1.25 30.25
N GLY A 270 -2.78 -0.23 29.48
CA GLY A 270 -2.03 1.02 29.30
C GLY A 270 -0.86 0.95 28.32
N ASN A 271 -0.66 -0.21 27.69
CA ASN A 271 0.33 -0.40 26.63
C ASN A 271 -0.15 0.19 25.30
N SER A 272 0.80 0.54 24.43
CA SER A 272 0.50 0.73 23.01
C SER A 272 0.34 -0.60 22.28
N ALA A 273 -0.28 -0.58 21.11
CA ALA A 273 -0.43 -1.80 20.30
C ALA A 273 0.91 -2.47 19.97
N LEU A 274 1.98 -1.68 19.74
CA LEU A 274 3.32 -2.21 19.48
C LEU A 274 3.96 -2.81 20.74
N ALA A 275 3.80 -2.16 21.90
CA ALA A 275 4.31 -2.66 23.17
C ALA A 275 3.62 -3.97 23.57
N PHE A 276 2.28 -4.02 23.48
CA PHE A 276 1.51 -5.24 23.74
C PHE A 276 1.91 -6.38 22.78
N ALA A 277 2.10 -6.07 21.49
CA ALA A 277 2.56 -7.05 20.52
C ALA A 277 3.96 -7.59 20.86
N ALA A 278 4.87 -6.76 21.35
CA ALA A 278 6.20 -7.19 21.81
C ALA A 278 6.11 -8.12 23.02
N ASP A 279 5.28 -7.77 24.02
CA ASP A 279 5.07 -8.58 25.24
C ASP A 279 4.52 -9.99 24.92
N LYS A 280 3.61 -10.08 23.93
CA LYS A 280 3.06 -11.35 23.45
C LYS A 280 3.92 -12.03 22.38
N ASN A 281 5.10 -11.48 22.08
CA ASN A 281 6.02 -11.96 21.04
C ASN A 281 5.31 -12.15 19.68
N LEU A 282 4.48 -11.19 19.25
CA LEU A 282 3.81 -11.23 17.95
C LEU A 282 4.74 -10.77 16.82
N GLY A 283 4.58 -11.35 15.64
CA GLY A 283 5.22 -10.85 14.42
C GLY A 283 4.52 -9.59 13.93
N VAL A 284 5.18 -8.43 13.99
CA VAL A 284 4.61 -7.14 13.60
C VAL A 284 5.08 -6.71 12.21
N LEU A 285 4.12 -6.58 11.29
CA LEU A 285 4.33 -6.12 9.93
C LEU A 285 3.85 -4.67 9.80
N ILE A 286 4.76 -3.74 9.53
CA ILE A 286 4.41 -2.33 9.37
C ILE A 286 4.00 -2.04 7.94
N ASN A 287 2.76 -1.65 7.71
CA ASN A 287 2.30 -1.11 6.43
C ASN A 287 2.36 0.43 6.41
N ARG A 288 2.27 1.00 5.21
CA ARG A 288 2.35 2.46 4.96
C ARG A 288 3.60 3.17 5.54
N PRO A 289 4.81 2.59 5.52
CA PRO A 289 5.99 3.22 6.12
C PRO A 289 6.42 4.52 5.42
N LEU A 290 6.08 4.65 4.13
CA LEU A 290 6.49 5.78 3.27
C LEU A 290 5.32 6.66 2.81
N ASN A 291 4.11 6.44 3.31
CA ASN A 291 2.95 7.27 2.99
C ASN A 291 2.16 7.54 4.25
N GLY A 292 2.17 8.79 4.71
CA GLY A 292 1.48 9.19 5.94
C GLY A 292 0.52 10.34 5.71
N PHE A 293 -0.48 10.45 6.58
CA PHE A 293 -1.35 11.62 6.63
C PHE A 293 -0.83 12.60 7.68
N ALA A 294 -0.74 13.87 7.31
CA ALA A 294 -0.49 14.96 8.26
C ALA A 294 -1.31 16.18 7.87
N ALA A 295 -1.97 16.81 8.86
CA ALA A 295 -2.82 17.99 8.66
C ALA A 295 -3.84 17.85 7.50
N GLY A 296 -4.46 16.67 7.36
CA GLY A 296 -5.44 16.37 6.30
C GLY A 296 -4.85 16.16 4.90
N ARG A 297 -3.52 16.09 4.76
CA ARG A 297 -2.84 15.88 3.48
C ARG A 297 -2.10 14.55 3.47
N LEU A 298 -2.16 13.83 2.34
CA LEU A 298 -1.31 12.66 2.10
C LEU A 298 0.09 13.11 1.68
N LEU A 299 1.10 12.65 2.41
CA LEU A 299 2.51 12.93 2.15
C LEU A 299 3.27 11.64 1.89
N ARG A 300 4.16 11.68 0.89
CA ARG A 300 5.04 10.59 0.54
C ARG A 300 6.43 10.85 1.13
N LEU A 301 6.86 10.03 2.08
CA LEU A 301 8.13 10.13 2.81
C LEU A 301 9.30 9.55 2.00
N ALA A 302 9.51 10.08 0.81
CA ALA A 302 10.60 9.69 -0.07
C ALA A 302 11.06 10.89 -0.89
N ASP A 303 12.35 10.95 -1.20
CA ASP A 303 12.92 12.06 -1.95
C ASP A 303 12.23 12.23 -3.31
N LEU A 304 12.01 13.48 -3.68
CA LEU A 304 11.45 13.85 -4.97
C LEU A 304 12.58 14.05 -5.98
N PRO A 305 12.33 13.80 -7.28
CA PRO A 305 13.26 14.23 -8.32
C PRO A 305 13.51 15.74 -8.17
N GLN A 306 14.79 16.12 -8.20
CA GLN A 306 15.20 17.53 -8.26
C GLN A 306 14.53 18.17 -9.47
N THR A 307 13.57 19.05 -9.21
CA THR A 307 12.92 19.88 -10.22
C THR A 307 13.08 21.30 -9.72
N GLU A 308 13.76 22.15 -10.48
CA GLU A 308 13.78 23.58 -10.19
C GLU A 308 12.35 24.10 -10.28
N GLY A 309 11.91 24.80 -9.23
CA GLY A 309 10.59 25.41 -9.20
C GLY A 309 10.49 26.43 -10.33
N ARG A 310 9.56 26.22 -11.26
CA ARG A 310 9.28 27.22 -12.29
C ARG A 310 8.49 28.36 -11.67
N ASN A 311 8.73 29.59 -12.13
CA ASN A 311 7.96 30.72 -11.62
C ASN A 311 6.50 30.69 -12.14
N THR A 312 5.61 31.42 -11.46
CA THR A 312 4.18 31.45 -11.80
C THR A 312 3.92 31.90 -13.24
N SER A 313 4.71 32.83 -13.77
CA SER A 313 4.57 33.33 -15.13
C SER A 313 4.83 32.23 -16.16
N GLU A 314 5.86 31.43 -15.96
CA GLU A 314 6.20 30.30 -16.82
C GLU A 314 5.12 29.21 -16.78
N VAL A 315 4.57 28.90 -15.59
CA VAL A 315 3.44 27.95 -15.47
C VAL A 315 2.25 28.42 -16.30
N ILE A 316 1.89 29.70 -16.18
CA ILE A 316 0.77 30.30 -16.94
C ILE A 316 1.06 30.25 -18.44
N GLU A 317 2.30 30.52 -18.86
CA GLU A 317 2.70 30.44 -20.27
C GLU A 317 2.54 29.03 -20.84
N LYS A 318 3.00 28.00 -20.12
CA LYS A 318 2.86 26.61 -20.55
C LYS A 318 1.40 26.16 -20.61
N ILE A 319 0.57 26.55 -19.64
CA ILE A 319 -0.87 26.32 -19.68
C ILE A 319 -1.51 27.00 -20.90
N ARG A 320 -1.14 28.24 -21.22
CA ARG A 320 -1.64 28.93 -22.42
C ARG A 320 -1.19 28.25 -23.71
N ARG A 321 0.04 27.74 -23.78
CA ARG A 321 0.54 26.98 -24.94
C ARG A 321 -0.28 25.71 -25.15
N LEU A 322 -0.58 24.98 -24.07
CA LEU A 322 -1.50 23.84 -24.10
C LEU A 322 -2.88 24.24 -24.62
N GLN A 323 -3.51 25.28 -24.06
CA GLN A 323 -4.81 25.78 -24.51
C GLN A 323 -4.83 26.15 -26.00
N LYS A 324 -3.76 26.74 -26.52
CA LYS A 324 -3.61 27.03 -27.96
C LYS A 324 -3.56 25.75 -28.80
N SER A 325 -2.80 24.75 -28.35
CA SER A 325 -2.73 23.44 -29.01
C SER A 325 -4.10 22.75 -29.02
N GLU A 326 -4.82 22.76 -27.90
CA GLU A 326 -6.18 22.22 -27.84
C GLU A 326 -7.12 23.02 -28.76
N THR A 327 -7.02 24.35 -28.77
CA THR A 327 -7.85 25.22 -29.63
C THR A 327 -7.67 24.94 -31.10
N ARG A 328 -6.44 24.68 -31.53
CA ARG A 328 -6.13 24.28 -32.90
C ARG A 328 -6.85 22.97 -33.27
N LEU A 329 -6.90 21.99 -32.36
CA LEU A 329 -7.63 20.75 -32.60
C LEU A 329 -9.10 21.01 -32.92
N TRP A 330 -9.84 21.68 -32.04
CA TRP A 330 -11.29 21.77 -32.20
C TRP A 330 -11.76 22.85 -33.19
N ARG A 331 -10.98 23.92 -33.43
CA ARG A 331 -11.36 24.99 -34.37
C ARG A 331 -10.87 24.78 -35.79
N MET A 332 -9.72 24.12 -35.97
CA MET A 332 -9.08 24.01 -37.28
C MET A 332 -9.06 22.59 -37.81
N ILE A 333 -8.78 21.59 -36.96
CA ILE A 333 -8.57 20.21 -37.42
C ILE A 333 -9.88 19.42 -37.43
N LEU A 334 -10.59 19.30 -36.29
CA LEU A 334 -11.80 18.49 -36.18
C LEU A 334 -12.89 18.85 -37.20
N PRO A 335 -13.15 20.13 -37.55
CA PRO A 335 -14.14 20.46 -38.56
C PRO A 335 -13.87 19.81 -39.92
N LEU A 336 -12.59 19.64 -40.28
CA LEU A 336 -12.14 19.09 -41.57
C LEU A 336 -12.12 17.55 -41.62
N LEU A 337 -12.31 16.87 -40.49
CA LEU A 337 -12.34 15.41 -40.43
C LEU A 337 -13.76 14.87 -40.65
N GLU A 338 -13.88 13.78 -41.40
CA GLU A 338 -15.14 13.04 -41.58
C GLU A 338 -15.45 12.16 -40.35
N ILE A 339 -15.82 12.83 -39.25
CA ILE A 339 -16.14 12.21 -37.96
C ILE A 339 -17.53 12.68 -37.53
N PRO A 340 -18.38 11.83 -36.91
CA PRO A 340 -19.69 12.26 -36.42
C PRO A 340 -19.59 13.42 -35.41
N HIS A 341 -20.52 14.38 -35.48
CA HIS A 341 -20.52 15.58 -34.63
C HIS A 341 -20.44 15.25 -33.13
N GLY A 342 -21.29 14.34 -32.63
CA GLY A 342 -21.27 13.94 -31.22
C GLY A 342 -19.98 13.24 -30.78
N LEU A 343 -19.15 12.77 -31.72
CA LEU A 343 -17.81 12.28 -31.41
C LEU A 343 -16.78 13.41 -31.40
N LYS A 344 -16.90 14.41 -32.28
CA LYS A 344 -16.09 15.65 -32.23
C LYS A 344 -16.26 16.38 -30.90
N ASP A 345 -17.49 16.49 -30.39
CA ASP A 345 -17.78 17.10 -29.10
C ASP A 345 -17.12 16.34 -27.94
N ARG A 346 -17.20 14.99 -27.97
CA ARG A 346 -16.54 14.15 -26.96
C ARG A 346 -15.02 14.31 -27.01
N ILE A 347 -14.41 14.32 -28.20
CA ILE A 347 -12.97 14.53 -28.36
C ILE A 347 -12.56 15.88 -27.73
N LYS A 348 -13.31 16.95 -28.01
CA LYS A 348 -13.07 18.26 -27.42
C LYS A 348 -13.13 18.19 -25.89
N GLN A 349 -14.21 17.67 -25.32
CA GLN A 349 -14.38 17.55 -23.86
C GLN A 349 -13.28 16.73 -23.18
N GLN A 350 -12.82 15.64 -23.81
CA GLN A 350 -11.73 14.80 -23.27
C GLN A 350 -10.38 15.52 -23.30
N ASN A 351 -10.20 16.47 -24.22
CA ASN A 351 -8.94 17.17 -24.46
C ASN A 351 -8.90 18.59 -23.89
N GLU A 352 -9.94 19.07 -23.19
CA GLU A 352 -9.98 20.37 -22.49
C GLU A 352 -9.21 20.33 -21.16
N ILE A 353 -7.90 20.06 -21.21
CA ILE A 353 -7.05 19.98 -20.01
C ILE A 353 -6.50 21.36 -19.63
N GLY A 354 -6.17 22.19 -20.61
CA GLY A 354 -5.62 23.52 -20.41
C GLY A 354 -6.56 24.46 -19.67
N ASP A 355 -7.87 24.38 -19.93
CA ASP A 355 -8.87 25.16 -19.17
C ASP A 355 -9.02 24.66 -17.73
N ASN A 356 -8.97 23.34 -17.50
CA ASN A 356 -8.95 22.80 -16.14
C ASN A 356 -7.72 23.28 -15.36
N LEU A 357 -6.53 23.18 -15.96
CA LEU A 357 -5.30 23.66 -15.32
C LEU A 357 -5.38 25.17 -15.06
N LYS A 358 -5.83 25.99 -16.01
CA LYS A 358 -5.95 27.45 -15.82
C LYS A 358 -6.72 27.84 -14.55
N HIS A 359 -7.81 27.15 -14.23
CA HIS A 359 -8.66 27.46 -13.07
C HIS A 359 -8.17 26.79 -11.78
N TYR A 360 -7.59 25.60 -11.86
CA TYR A 360 -7.36 24.74 -10.69
C TYR A 360 -5.89 24.39 -10.42
N TRP A 361 -4.93 24.92 -11.18
CA TRP A 361 -3.52 24.51 -11.04
C TRP A 361 -2.92 24.77 -9.66
N LYS A 362 -3.48 25.68 -8.84
CA LYS A 362 -3.06 25.93 -7.46
C LYS A 362 -3.81 25.11 -6.40
N ASN A 363 -4.79 24.30 -6.79
CA ASN A 363 -5.77 23.70 -5.88
C ASN A 363 -5.74 22.16 -5.84
N PHE A 364 -4.61 21.52 -6.19
CA PHE A 364 -4.47 20.06 -6.06
C PHE A 364 -4.17 19.59 -4.63
N GLY A 365 -3.85 20.51 -3.72
CA GLY A 365 -3.64 20.26 -2.28
C GLY A 365 -2.31 19.61 -1.91
N SER A 366 -1.81 18.66 -2.70
CA SER A 366 -0.48 18.06 -2.51
C SER A 366 0.14 17.60 -3.84
N TYR A 367 1.47 17.44 -3.85
CA TYR A 367 2.18 16.89 -5.00
C TYR A 367 1.71 15.49 -5.39
N GLU A 368 1.36 14.63 -4.42
CA GLU A 368 0.89 13.28 -4.72
C GLU A 368 -0.52 13.30 -5.32
N ASN A 369 -1.42 14.15 -4.83
CA ASN A 369 -2.74 14.36 -5.43
C ASN A 369 -2.64 14.87 -6.88
N PHE A 370 -1.72 15.81 -7.12
CA PHE A 370 -1.42 16.29 -8.47
C PHE A 370 -0.94 15.15 -9.38
N ARG A 371 0.04 14.35 -8.94
CA ARG A 371 0.54 13.21 -9.71
C ARG A 371 -0.52 12.14 -9.99
N GLN A 372 -1.41 11.90 -9.03
CA GLN A 372 -2.54 10.99 -9.21
C GLN A 372 -3.51 11.54 -10.25
N SER A 373 -3.83 12.84 -10.21
CA SER A 373 -4.65 13.51 -11.22
C SER A 373 -4.00 13.44 -12.61
N GLN A 374 -2.69 13.68 -12.70
CA GLN A 374 -1.93 13.57 -13.95
C GLN A 374 -2.06 12.17 -14.59
N LYS A 375 -1.85 11.10 -13.81
CA LYS A 375 -1.82 9.73 -14.32
C LYS A 375 -3.20 9.08 -14.45
N GLY A 376 -4.14 9.47 -13.59
CA GLY A 376 -5.47 8.86 -13.51
C GLY A 376 -6.54 9.63 -14.28
N MET A 377 -6.35 10.94 -14.48
CA MET A 377 -7.37 11.79 -15.10
C MET A 377 -6.88 12.45 -16.39
N PHE A 378 -5.73 13.13 -16.38
CA PHE A 378 -5.32 13.93 -17.55
C PHE A 378 -4.78 13.07 -18.69
N TRP A 379 -3.75 12.26 -18.42
CA TRP A 379 -3.12 11.45 -19.48
C TRP A 379 -4.04 10.41 -20.12
N PRO A 380 -4.82 9.60 -19.37
CA PRO A 380 -5.67 8.58 -20.00
C PRO A 380 -6.71 9.15 -20.97
N ARG A 381 -7.27 10.32 -20.65
CA ARG A 381 -8.27 10.99 -21.50
C ARG A 381 -7.66 11.44 -22.82
N VAL A 382 -6.49 12.08 -22.76
CA VAL A 382 -5.77 12.55 -23.94
C VAL A 382 -5.22 11.38 -24.75
N GLN A 383 -4.68 10.35 -24.10
CA GLN A 383 -4.17 9.16 -24.80
C GLN A 383 -5.27 8.47 -25.61
N GLY A 384 -6.48 8.31 -25.06
CA GLY A 384 -7.60 7.75 -25.81
C GLY A 384 -7.97 8.57 -27.05
N VAL A 385 -7.85 9.90 -26.99
CA VAL A 385 -8.03 10.80 -28.14
C VAL A 385 -6.90 10.62 -29.16
N LEU A 386 -5.65 10.59 -28.72
CA LEU A 386 -4.48 10.40 -29.59
C LEU A 386 -4.58 9.07 -30.35
N ASP A 387 -4.88 7.98 -29.64
CA ASP A 387 -5.00 6.64 -30.23
C ASP A 387 -6.14 6.58 -31.27
N PHE A 388 -7.27 7.23 -30.97
CA PHE A 388 -8.40 7.31 -31.88
C PHE A 388 -8.09 8.14 -33.14
N LEU A 389 -7.38 9.26 -33.00
CA LEU A 389 -7.06 10.16 -34.11
C LEU A 389 -5.85 9.71 -34.93
N ALA A 390 -4.98 8.84 -34.39
CA ALA A 390 -3.76 8.40 -35.04
C ALA A 390 -3.97 7.83 -36.46
N PRO A 391 -4.98 6.98 -36.74
CA PRO A 391 -5.25 6.49 -38.08
C PRO A 391 -5.62 7.60 -39.09
N HIS A 392 -6.29 8.66 -38.61
CA HIS A 392 -6.70 9.80 -39.45
C HIS A 392 -5.53 10.75 -39.78
N GLY A 393 -4.44 10.70 -39.02
CA GLY A 393 -3.27 11.56 -39.22
C GLY A 393 -2.56 11.36 -40.55
N LYS A 394 -2.63 10.17 -41.16
CA LYS A 394 -1.98 9.90 -42.46
C LYS A 394 -2.55 10.72 -43.62
N ALA A 395 -3.81 11.16 -43.51
CA ALA A 395 -4.51 11.90 -44.55
C ALA A 395 -4.59 13.42 -44.29
N ASN A 396 -4.06 13.90 -43.15
CA ASN A 396 -4.15 15.29 -42.74
C ASN A 396 -2.86 15.72 -42.02
N GLU A 397 -2.04 16.54 -42.69
CA GLU A 397 -0.74 17.00 -42.19
C GLU A 397 -0.87 17.83 -40.91
N ASP A 398 -1.90 18.69 -40.82
CA ASP A 398 -2.16 19.50 -39.63
C ASP A 398 -2.46 18.64 -38.39
N LEU A 399 -3.18 17.53 -38.58
CA LEU A 399 -3.46 16.54 -37.55
C LEU A 399 -2.22 15.73 -37.19
N ALA A 400 -1.41 15.30 -38.16
CA ALA A 400 -0.16 14.59 -37.89
C ALA A 400 0.81 15.42 -37.05
N GLN A 401 0.95 16.72 -37.37
CA GLN A 401 1.74 17.66 -36.58
C GLN A 401 1.16 17.83 -35.18
N TRP A 402 -0.17 17.96 -35.06
CA TRP A 402 -0.83 18.10 -33.76
C TRP A 402 -0.65 16.87 -32.87
N LEU A 403 -0.76 15.66 -33.42
CA LEU A 403 -0.54 14.39 -32.70
C LEU A 403 0.87 14.28 -32.12
N THR A 404 1.84 14.98 -32.72
CA THR A 404 3.23 15.03 -32.25
C THR A 404 3.44 16.14 -31.22
N ASP A 405 2.92 17.34 -31.48
CA ASP A 405 3.17 18.53 -30.66
C ASP A 405 2.31 18.60 -29.39
N HIS A 406 1.07 18.10 -29.46
CA HIS A 406 0.12 18.20 -28.36
C HIS A 406 0.58 17.44 -27.10
N PRO A 407 1.06 16.19 -27.20
CA PRO A 407 1.62 15.49 -26.04
C PRO A 407 2.78 16.25 -25.39
N ILE A 408 3.61 16.92 -26.19
CA ILE A 408 4.73 17.74 -25.68
C ILE A 408 4.18 18.95 -24.91
N CYS A 409 3.21 19.67 -25.48
CA CYS A 409 2.58 20.82 -24.81
C CYS A 409 1.92 20.41 -23.49
N LEU A 410 1.24 19.26 -23.47
CA LEU A 410 0.60 18.71 -22.28
C LEU A 410 1.64 18.33 -21.22
N GLN A 411 2.70 17.61 -21.60
CA GLN A 411 3.79 17.25 -20.70
C GLN A 411 4.47 18.49 -20.11
N GLU A 412 4.80 19.49 -20.93
CA GLU A 412 5.41 20.73 -20.46
C GLU A 412 4.52 21.49 -19.45
N ALA A 413 3.21 21.59 -19.72
CA ALA A 413 2.28 22.24 -18.81
C ALA A 413 2.15 21.49 -17.47
N LEU A 414 2.05 20.15 -17.53
CA LEU A 414 1.97 19.31 -16.35
C LEU A 414 3.27 19.34 -15.54
N ASP A 415 4.44 19.35 -16.18
CA ASP A 415 5.72 19.48 -15.50
C ASP A 415 5.87 20.85 -14.85
N ALA A 416 5.40 21.90 -15.52
CA ALA A 416 5.45 23.24 -14.94
C ALA A 416 4.57 23.35 -13.70
N VAL A 417 3.31 22.92 -13.76
CA VAL A 417 2.43 22.86 -12.57
C VAL A 417 3.04 21.96 -11.49
N GLY A 418 3.57 20.80 -11.89
CA GLY A 418 4.19 19.83 -10.99
C GLY A 418 5.39 20.38 -10.22
N SER A 419 6.20 21.24 -10.84
CA SER A 419 7.37 21.85 -10.21
C SER A 419 7.03 22.68 -8.96
N ILE A 420 5.91 23.40 -8.96
CA ILE A 420 5.44 24.21 -7.82
C ILE A 420 5.14 23.31 -6.62
N TYR A 421 4.37 22.24 -6.86
CA TYR A 421 4.04 21.27 -5.81
C TYR A 421 5.26 20.46 -5.38
N ALA A 422 6.19 20.16 -6.29
CA ALA A 422 7.42 19.44 -5.99
C ALA A 422 8.34 20.28 -5.10
N GLU A 423 8.43 21.59 -5.32
CA GLU A 423 9.23 22.51 -4.50
C GLU A 423 8.65 22.62 -3.08
N GLU A 424 7.34 22.86 -2.95
CA GLU A 424 6.66 22.88 -1.64
C GLU A 424 6.84 21.55 -0.90
N ALA A 425 6.62 20.43 -1.58
CA ALA A 425 6.79 19.11 -1.00
C ALA A 425 8.26 18.87 -0.59
N THR A 426 9.23 19.28 -1.41
CA THR A 426 10.67 19.16 -1.07
C THR A 426 11.01 19.96 0.19
N ARG A 427 10.49 21.19 0.33
CA ARG A 427 10.67 21.98 1.55
C ARG A 427 10.11 21.28 2.79
N ILE A 428 8.90 20.72 2.70
CA ILE A 428 8.27 19.97 3.79
C ILE A 428 9.10 18.71 4.12
N LEU A 429 9.50 17.93 3.12
CA LEU A 429 10.26 16.70 3.30
C LEU A 429 11.65 16.96 3.89
N ASN A 430 12.31 18.06 3.52
CA ASN A 430 13.58 18.47 4.14
C ASN A 430 13.40 18.80 5.63
N ARG A 431 12.33 19.53 5.99
CA ARG A 431 12.01 19.82 7.40
C ARG A 431 11.67 18.56 8.19
N ILE A 432 10.94 17.61 7.61
CA ILE A 432 10.72 16.28 8.20
C ILE A 432 12.08 15.59 8.39
N GLY A 433 12.96 15.62 7.40
CA GLY A 433 14.31 15.07 7.49
C GLY A 433 15.14 15.67 8.63
N TYR A 434 15.03 16.98 8.88
CA TYR A 434 15.66 17.64 10.03
C TYR A 434 15.06 17.18 11.36
N ALA A 435 13.73 17.10 11.47
CA ALA A 435 13.06 16.62 12.67
C ALA A 435 13.44 15.17 13.00
N VAL A 436 13.59 14.31 11.99
CA VAL A 436 14.07 12.92 12.17
C VAL A 436 15.50 12.89 12.69
N ASN A 437 16.38 13.75 12.17
CA ASN A 437 17.77 13.82 12.63
C ASN A 437 17.88 14.30 14.08
N ASP A 438 17.04 15.27 14.47
CA ASP A 438 17.02 15.82 15.83
C ASP A 438 16.42 14.84 16.84
N ALA A 439 15.42 14.06 16.41
CA ALA A 439 14.74 13.10 17.26
C ALA A 439 15.62 11.94 17.73
N ASP A 440 16.60 11.49 16.94
CA ASP A 440 17.50 10.40 17.30
C ASP A 440 18.83 10.41 16.52
N PRO A 441 20.00 10.41 17.20
CA PRO A 441 21.31 10.37 16.55
C PRO A 441 21.52 9.14 15.64
N GLU A 442 20.89 8.00 15.94
CA GLU A 442 21.03 6.80 15.10
C GLU A 442 20.18 6.87 13.83
N TRP A 443 19.19 7.78 13.77
CA TRP A 443 18.39 8.07 12.58
C TRP A 443 19.04 9.16 11.70
N GLN A 444 19.96 9.95 12.26
CA GLN A 444 20.72 11.02 11.58
C GLN A 444 21.64 10.52 10.45
N LYS A 445 21.85 9.20 10.30
CA LYS A 445 22.79 8.63 9.33
C LYS A 445 22.49 9.06 7.88
N GLN A 446 23.56 9.14 7.08
CA GLN A 446 23.51 9.49 5.65
C GLN A 446 22.50 8.60 4.90
N GLY A 447 21.71 9.20 4.00
CA GLY A 447 20.72 8.48 3.22
C GLY A 447 19.53 9.33 2.80
N THR A 448 18.68 8.75 1.96
CA THR A 448 17.41 9.33 1.51
C THR A 448 16.41 9.40 2.67
N LEU A 449 15.35 10.21 2.54
CA LEU A 449 14.29 10.24 3.54
C LEU A 449 13.59 8.87 3.70
N SER A 450 13.49 8.08 2.61
CA SER A 450 12.94 6.73 2.67
C SER A 450 13.81 5.79 3.50
N GLN A 451 15.14 5.86 3.35
CA GLN A 451 16.07 5.10 4.18
C GLN A 451 15.94 5.48 5.65
N LYS A 452 15.83 6.78 5.98
CA LYS A 452 15.61 7.24 7.36
C LYS A 452 14.28 6.76 7.94
N ALA A 453 13.20 6.80 7.16
CA ALA A 453 11.89 6.30 7.58
C ALA A 453 11.94 4.79 7.89
N ILE A 454 12.56 3.99 7.01
CA ILE A 454 12.77 2.55 7.23
C ILE A 454 13.66 2.32 8.45
N ARG A 455 14.72 3.12 8.62
CA ARG A 455 15.65 3.05 9.75
C ARG A 455 14.95 3.27 11.08
N ALA A 456 14.15 4.33 11.19
CA ALA A 456 13.40 4.64 12.40
C ALA A 456 12.51 3.46 12.82
N LEU A 457 11.72 2.94 11.88
CA LEU A 457 10.82 1.82 12.11
C LEU A 457 11.56 0.52 12.46
N ARG A 458 12.54 0.10 11.66
CA ARG A 458 13.28 -1.16 11.88
C ARG A 458 14.13 -1.14 13.15
N SER A 459 14.47 0.04 13.67
CA SER A 459 15.22 0.25 14.92
C SER A 459 14.36 0.24 16.17
N THR A 460 13.04 0.20 16.03
CA THR A 460 12.10 0.25 17.15
C THR A 460 11.77 -1.17 17.61
N THR A 461 11.94 -1.43 18.90
CA THR A 461 11.55 -2.71 19.53
C THR A 461 10.09 -3.06 19.20
N GLY A 462 9.83 -4.35 18.97
CA GLY A 462 8.51 -4.87 18.60
C GLY A 462 8.26 -4.91 17.08
N VAL A 463 8.93 -4.07 16.28
CA VAL A 463 8.77 -4.11 14.82
C VAL A 463 9.53 -5.29 14.22
N SER A 464 8.84 -6.25 13.59
CA SER A 464 9.53 -7.36 12.91
C SER A 464 9.94 -6.99 11.48
N VAL A 465 9.02 -6.40 10.70
CA VAL A 465 9.22 -6.16 9.26
C VAL A 465 8.58 -4.86 8.82
N VAL A 466 9.32 -4.05 8.06
CA VAL A 466 8.80 -2.85 7.38
C VAL A 466 8.39 -3.19 5.94
N LEU A 467 7.10 -3.13 5.61
CA LEU A 467 6.59 -3.50 4.27
C LEU A 467 6.74 -2.35 3.28
N VAL A 468 7.59 -2.53 2.27
CA VAL A 468 7.86 -1.50 1.26
C VAL A 468 7.36 -1.94 -0.12
N GLY A 469 6.58 -1.08 -0.77
CA GLY A 469 6.12 -1.27 -2.15
C GLY A 469 7.24 -1.06 -3.17
N MET A 470 8.17 -2.02 -3.25
CA MET A 470 9.38 -1.98 -4.09
C MET A 470 9.08 -2.24 -5.58
N ARG A 471 8.22 -1.44 -6.20
CA ARG A 471 7.70 -1.64 -7.57
C ARG A 471 8.73 -1.42 -8.69
N ARG A 472 9.99 -1.13 -8.36
CA ARG A 472 11.08 -0.82 -9.30
C ARG A 472 12.40 -1.31 -8.71
N GLY A 473 13.33 -1.73 -9.57
CA GLY A 473 14.67 -2.17 -9.13
C GLY A 473 15.39 -1.14 -8.26
N ALA A 474 15.32 0.16 -8.61
CA ALA A 474 15.91 1.22 -7.79
C ALA A 474 15.36 1.29 -6.36
N TYR A 475 14.08 0.94 -6.14
CA TYR A 475 13.50 0.90 -4.80
C TYR A 475 14.01 -0.30 -4.00
N VAL A 476 14.22 -1.43 -4.67
CA VAL A 476 14.86 -2.61 -4.07
C VAL A 476 16.28 -2.26 -3.63
N THR A 477 17.06 -1.61 -4.50
CA THR A 477 18.43 -1.16 -4.18
C THR A 477 18.46 -0.19 -3.00
N ASP A 478 17.55 0.79 -2.96
CA ASP A 478 17.45 1.77 -1.87
C ASP A 478 17.19 1.09 -0.51
N VAL A 479 16.21 0.19 -0.46
CA VAL A 479 15.86 -0.57 0.76
C VAL A 479 17.02 -1.46 1.20
N LEU A 480 17.63 -2.21 0.28
CA LEU A 480 18.76 -3.08 0.60
C LEU A 480 19.99 -2.29 1.08
N SER A 481 20.22 -1.08 0.56
CA SER A 481 21.30 -0.21 1.04
C SER A 481 21.13 0.11 2.52
N GLU A 482 19.90 0.39 2.97
CA GLU A 482 19.61 0.61 4.39
C GLU A 482 19.69 -0.68 5.21
N LEU A 483 19.15 -1.80 4.73
CA LEU A 483 19.18 -3.07 5.47
C LEU A 483 20.59 -3.61 5.71
N LYS A 484 21.55 -3.25 4.86
CA LYS A 484 22.97 -3.63 5.02
C LYS A 484 23.70 -2.81 6.08
N ARG A 485 23.08 -1.76 6.62
CA ARG A 485 23.65 -0.94 7.67
C ARG A 485 23.29 -1.53 9.03
N PRO A 486 24.29 -1.91 9.85
CA PRO A 486 24.05 -2.44 11.19
C PRO A 486 23.20 -1.48 12.04
N LEU A 487 22.26 -2.07 12.77
CA LEU A 487 21.39 -1.36 13.69
C LEU A 487 20.73 -2.36 14.64
N GLU A 488 20.75 -2.06 15.92
CA GLU A 488 20.04 -2.82 16.94
C GLU A 488 18.66 -2.20 17.18
N GLN A 489 17.70 -3.06 17.53
CA GLN A 489 16.40 -2.61 17.99
C GLN A 489 16.52 -2.12 19.43
N LYS A 490 15.95 -0.95 19.69
CA LYS A 490 15.91 -0.32 21.01
C LYS A 490 14.51 0.18 21.27
N ASP A 491 14.21 0.43 22.54
CA ASP A 491 13.07 1.28 22.86
C ASP A 491 13.32 2.68 22.28
N ARG A 492 12.39 3.15 21.46
CA ARG A 492 12.44 4.44 20.76
C ARG A 492 11.27 5.34 21.15
N GLN A 493 10.53 5.03 22.22
CA GLN A 493 9.33 5.80 22.59
C GLN A 493 9.65 7.30 22.75
N SER A 494 10.76 7.64 23.43
CA SER A 494 11.22 9.03 23.58
C SER A 494 11.61 9.69 22.24
N SER A 495 12.30 8.95 21.35
CA SER A 495 12.65 9.43 20.01
C SER A 495 11.40 9.68 19.15
N TRP A 496 10.42 8.79 19.19
CA TRP A 496 9.13 8.97 18.51
C TRP A 496 8.34 10.16 19.07
N ALA A 497 8.35 10.37 20.39
CA ALA A 497 7.71 11.51 21.02
C ALA A 497 8.35 12.84 20.58
N ARG A 498 9.69 12.93 20.58
CA ARG A 498 10.43 14.09 20.06
C ARG A 498 10.12 14.36 18.60
N LEU A 499 10.13 13.32 17.76
CA LEU A 499 9.76 13.44 16.35
C LEU A 499 8.32 13.97 16.21
N SER A 500 7.36 13.38 16.93
CA SER A 500 5.95 13.79 16.88
C SER A 500 5.78 15.26 17.24
N GLN A 501 6.50 15.75 18.26
CA GLN A 501 6.51 17.15 18.63
C GLN A 501 7.09 18.03 17.51
N GLY A 502 8.28 17.70 16.99
CA GLY A 502 8.91 18.48 15.90
C GLY A 502 8.06 18.52 14.62
N ILE A 503 7.32 17.44 14.33
CA ILE A 503 6.38 17.37 13.21
C ILE A 503 5.14 18.25 13.48
N LYS A 504 4.59 18.25 14.70
CA LYS A 504 3.47 19.14 15.06
C LYS A 504 3.85 20.62 14.90
N GLU A 505 5.03 21.01 15.38
CA GLU A 505 5.58 22.37 15.26
C GLU A 505 5.83 22.77 13.79
N LEU A 506 6.32 21.82 12.97
CA LEU A 506 6.45 21.98 11.53
C LEU A 506 5.10 22.35 10.90
N PHE A 507 4.05 21.57 11.14
CA PHE A 507 2.75 21.81 10.49
C PHE A 507 1.98 22.99 11.07
N SER A 508 2.19 23.37 12.34
CA SER A 508 1.63 24.61 12.89
C SER A 508 2.23 25.85 12.24
N SER A 509 3.52 25.82 11.88
CA SER A 509 4.20 26.93 11.19
C SER A 509 3.83 27.10 9.71
N LEU A 510 3.11 26.13 9.13
CA LEU A 510 2.67 26.16 7.73
C LEU A 510 1.23 26.68 7.56
N ARG A 511 0.51 26.90 8.67
CA ARG A 511 -0.79 27.58 8.71
C ARG A 511 -0.56 29.06 8.95
#